data_AF-A0A654D4I2-F1
#
_entry.id   AF-A0A654D4I2-F1
#
_cell.length_a   1.000
_cell.length_b   1.000
_cell.length_c   1.000
_cell.angle_alpha   90.00
_cell.angle_beta   90.00
_cell.angle_gamma   90.00
#
_symmetry.space_group_name_H-M   'P 1'
#
loop_
_entity.id
_entity.type
_entity.pdbx_description
1 polymer ?
#
loop_
_entity_poly.entity_id
_entity_poly.type
_entity_poly.pdbx_seq_one_letter_code
_entity_poly.pdbx_strand_id
1 'polypeptide(L)'
;MALLQINPKIRTKLDQAPLIEATEPQIKQKFWWMKNPRQQLLFLHDGLINTMCFPGYYGAFFILNYERHLDGLLNEEQLDRFVCILLDNLQLPYLKAVHPQSDIEGVFTALLRDSRYNTRSSRLYDKINRYGRLPSWRRARKGDPRYPIYDLVLRDGPFAIALGHSPEVVLEQLQQELWKAVFALDVHPSREQSLFDRYFDNFLIGYPELWPIVGADASRFLGSPLLKQFAGEGFSADKSVVNGKAGPPLIGKGGERYKQELSGFVLDYLQAVDPSVVDARHLLLDGSRSQAWIDRCPNLEDGLDVLSRLCHFGVTHPALKRIKQVATRIQEDGQKGLVRQYLDHGSAVTERLTQAILQAKPELYDWAFDQCSGYAAVARLAKIRRLTGEQIGRLEPSVKRRLLEGDLGV
;
A
#
# COMPACT_ATOMS: atom_id res chain seq x y z
N MET A 1 12.97 -3.27 34.30
CA MET A 1 13.62 -3.77 33.07
C MET A 1 13.17 -2.91 31.90
N ALA A 2 14.05 -2.61 30.95
CA ALA A 2 13.69 -1.76 29.82
C ALA A 2 12.86 -2.57 28.82
N LEU A 3 11.57 -2.23 28.69
CA LEU A 3 10.71 -2.76 27.63
C LEU A 3 11.29 -2.37 26.27
N LEU A 4 11.10 -3.24 25.26
CA LEU A 4 11.40 -2.90 23.87
C LEU A 4 10.71 -1.58 23.51
N GLN A 5 11.43 -0.65 22.89
CA GLN A 5 10.94 0.70 22.54
C GLN A 5 10.03 0.67 21.31
N ILE A 6 8.90 -0.01 21.43
CA ILE A 6 7.95 -0.20 20.34
C ILE A 6 7.03 1.01 20.18
N ASN A 7 6.49 1.18 18.97
CA ASN A 7 5.48 2.18 18.67
C ASN A 7 4.38 2.30 19.77
N PRO A 8 4.19 3.48 20.39
CA PRO A 8 3.26 3.66 21.50
C PRO A 8 1.82 3.27 21.16
N LYS A 9 1.37 3.53 19.91
CA LYS A 9 0.02 3.16 19.45
C LYS A 9 -0.19 1.65 19.49
N ILE A 10 0.87 0.88 19.26
CA ILE A 10 0.82 -0.59 19.32
C ILE A 10 0.96 -1.06 20.76
N ARG A 11 1.82 -0.44 21.58
CA ARG A 11 1.94 -0.78 23.01
C ARG A 11 0.59 -0.69 23.71
N THR A 12 -0.13 0.43 23.55
CA THR A 12 -1.47 0.60 24.12
C THR A 12 -2.45 -0.50 23.69
N LYS A 13 -2.39 -0.94 22.43
CA LYS A 13 -3.23 -2.03 21.89
C LYS A 13 -2.87 -3.38 22.50
N LEU A 14 -1.58 -3.66 22.71
CA LEU A 14 -1.13 -4.90 23.36
C LEU A 14 -1.54 -4.93 24.84
N ASP A 15 -1.37 -3.82 25.56
CA ASP A 15 -1.72 -3.72 26.99
C ASP A 15 -3.22 -3.85 27.25
N GLN A 16 -4.06 -3.46 26.30
CA GLN A 16 -5.52 -3.55 26.40
C GLN A 16 -6.08 -4.91 25.99
N ALA A 17 -5.28 -5.76 25.36
CA ALA A 17 -5.75 -7.04 24.88
C ALA A 17 -5.70 -8.11 25.97
N PRO A 18 -6.82 -8.80 26.25
CA PRO A 18 -6.83 -9.84 27.25
C PRO A 18 -5.95 -11.01 26.81
N LEU A 19 -5.13 -11.51 27.73
CA LEU A 19 -4.38 -12.75 27.59
C LEU A 19 -5.27 -13.92 28.05
N ILE A 20 -5.60 -14.81 27.12
CA ILE A 20 -6.47 -15.96 27.35
C ILE A 20 -5.64 -17.24 27.21
N GLU A 21 -5.59 -18.06 28.25
CA GLU A 21 -5.02 -19.40 28.14
C GLU A 21 -5.97 -20.30 27.33
N ALA A 22 -5.48 -20.85 26.21
CA ALA A 22 -6.29 -21.68 25.34
C ALA A 22 -5.44 -22.71 24.58
N THR A 23 -5.99 -23.91 24.36
CA THR A 23 -5.38 -24.93 23.51
C THR A 23 -5.61 -24.63 22.03
N GLU A 24 -4.76 -25.16 21.14
CA GLU A 24 -4.94 -24.97 19.69
C GLU A 24 -6.34 -25.39 19.19
N PRO A 25 -6.93 -26.52 19.60
CA PRO A 25 -8.31 -26.86 19.24
C PRO A 25 -9.34 -25.84 19.73
N GLN A 26 -9.16 -25.28 20.93
CA GLN A 26 -10.05 -24.25 21.47
C GLN A 26 -9.94 -22.96 20.66
N ILE A 27 -8.73 -22.58 20.27
CA ILE A 27 -8.50 -21.40 19.43
C ILE A 27 -9.15 -21.60 18.05
N LYS A 28 -8.92 -22.77 17.43
CA LYS A 28 -9.47 -23.11 16.11
C LYS A 28 -10.99 -23.28 16.11
N GLN A 29 -11.60 -23.81 17.16
CA GLN A 29 -13.06 -23.99 17.21
C GLN A 29 -13.80 -22.71 17.57
N LYS A 30 -13.32 -21.95 18.55
CA LYS A 30 -14.04 -20.77 19.08
C LYS A 30 -13.75 -19.48 18.31
N PHE A 31 -12.56 -19.34 17.72
CA PHE A 31 -12.07 -18.05 17.23
C PHE A 31 -11.68 -18.04 15.74
N TRP A 32 -11.54 -19.19 15.07
CA TRP A 32 -11.26 -19.27 13.62
C TRP A 32 -12.35 -18.62 12.75
N TRP A 33 -13.58 -18.61 13.25
CA TRP A 33 -14.74 -17.98 12.59
C TRP A 33 -14.92 -16.50 12.98
N MET A 34 -14.20 -16.01 13.99
CA MET A 34 -14.21 -14.60 14.36
C MET A 34 -13.36 -13.80 13.37
N LYS A 35 -13.89 -13.63 12.15
CA LYS A 35 -13.44 -12.60 11.19
C LYS A 35 -13.79 -11.18 11.65
N ASN A 36 -14.04 -10.95 12.94
CA ASN A 36 -14.37 -9.63 13.44
C ASN A 36 -13.09 -8.93 13.92
N PRO A 37 -12.61 -7.89 13.21
CA PRO A 37 -11.36 -7.17 13.51
C PRO A 37 -11.43 -6.27 14.75
N ARG A 38 -12.38 -6.52 15.67
CA ARG A 38 -12.71 -5.63 16.79
C ARG A 38 -12.21 -6.12 18.14
N GLN A 39 -11.87 -7.39 18.28
CA GLN A 39 -11.36 -7.95 19.53
C GLN A 39 -9.92 -8.41 19.29
N GLN A 40 -9.00 -7.52 19.64
CA GLN A 40 -7.58 -7.86 19.74
C GLN A 40 -7.43 -8.79 20.95
N LEU A 41 -7.26 -10.09 20.68
CA LEU A 41 -7.14 -11.13 21.70
C LEU A 41 -5.76 -11.77 21.62
N LEU A 42 -5.11 -11.92 22.77
CA LEU A 42 -3.85 -12.64 22.90
C LEU A 42 -4.17 -14.01 23.49
N PHE A 43 -3.59 -15.06 22.91
CA PHE A 43 -3.73 -16.41 23.45
C PHE A 43 -2.40 -16.92 23.96
N LEU A 44 -2.35 -17.48 25.17
CA LEU A 44 -1.20 -18.24 25.62
C LEU A 44 -1.40 -19.70 25.25
N HIS A 45 -0.54 -20.21 24.36
CA HIS A 45 -0.57 -21.59 23.90
C HIS A 45 0.84 -22.19 23.99
N ASP A 46 0.97 -23.27 24.76
CA ASP A 46 2.23 -23.97 25.01
C ASP A 46 3.36 -23.04 25.50
N GLY A 47 3.01 -22.02 26.30
CA GLY A 47 3.94 -21.04 26.86
C GLY A 47 4.33 -19.89 25.92
N LEU A 48 3.86 -19.90 24.67
CA LEU A 48 4.04 -18.81 23.71
C LEU A 48 2.75 -18.03 23.49
N ILE A 49 2.89 -16.71 23.33
CA ILE A 49 1.79 -15.86 22.93
C ILE A 49 1.51 -16.07 21.45
N ASN A 50 0.29 -16.46 21.14
CA ASN A 50 -0.28 -16.58 19.82
C ASN A 50 -1.13 -15.34 19.51
N THR A 51 -0.88 -14.75 18.34
CA THR A 51 -1.46 -13.49 17.91
C THR A 51 -2.36 -13.64 16.68
N MET A 52 -3.02 -14.80 16.50
CA MET A 52 -3.92 -15.05 15.36
C MET A 52 -5.03 -13.99 15.21
N CYS A 53 -5.49 -13.38 16.31
CA CYS A 53 -6.49 -12.32 16.31
C CYS A 53 -5.88 -10.90 16.34
N PHE A 54 -4.60 -10.79 16.00
CA PHE A 54 -3.85 -9.54 15.97
C PHE A 54 -3.24 -9.28 14.59
N PRO A 55 -3.10 -8.01 14.19
CA PRO A 55 -2.48 -7.70 12.91
C PRO A 55 -1.01 -8.13 12.90
N GLY A 56 -0.65 -9.09 12.03
CA GLY A 56 0.69 -9.68 12.02
C GLY A 56 1.84 -8.67 11.81
N TYR A 57 1.59 -7.61 11.04
CA TYR A 57 2.57 -6.55 10.78
C TYR A 57 2.87 -5.66 12.00
N TYR A 58 2.11 -5.78 13.09
CA TYR A 58 2.48 -5.16 14.38
C TYR A 58 3.61 -5.89 15.10
N GLY A 59 4.01 -7.07 14.63
CA GLY A 59 5.05 -7.84 15.30
C GLY A 59 4.69 -8.30 16.70
N ALA A 60 3.40 -8.29 17.08
CA ALA A 60 2.94 -8.62 18.42
C ALA A 60 3.49 -9.98 18.92
N PHE A 61 3.53 -10.97 18.03
CA PHE A 61 4.12 -12.29 18.32
C PHE A 61 5.60 -12.18 18.72
N PHE A 62 6.38 -11.40 17.96
CA PHE A 62 7.80 -11.19 18.23
C PHE A 62 8.01 -10.41 19.53
N ILE A 63 7.36 -9.26 19.66
CA ILE A 63 7.50 -8.33 20.79
C ILE A 63 7.19 -9.04 22.11
N LEU A 64 6.01 -9.64 22.21
CA LEU A 64 5.53 -10.18 23.49
C LEU A 64 6.29 -11.44 23.92
N ASN A 65 6.65 -12.32 22.98
CA ASN A 65 7.45 -13.50 23.32
C ASN A 65 8.91 -13.15 23.60
N TYR A 66 9.45 -12.09 22.99
CA TYR A 66 10.78 -11.60 23.34
C TYR A 66 10.80 -10.99 24.75
N GLU A 67 9.78 -10.20 25.13
CA GLU A 67 9.63 -9.72 26.52
C GLU A 67 9.57 -10.90 27.51
N ARG A 68 8.78 -11.94 27.20
CA ARG A 68 8.75 -13.17 28.02
C ARG A 68 10.11 -13.88 28.10
N HIS A 69 10.88 -13.91 27.01
CA HIS A 69 12.23 -14.47 27.01
C HIS A 69 13.16 -13.67 27.94
N LEU A 70 13.14 -12.33 27.85
CA LEU A 70 13.92 -11.46 28.73
C LEU A 70 13.56 -11.63 30.21
N ASP A 71 12.29 -11.91 30.50
CA ASP A 71 11.79 -12.19 31.86
C ASP A 71 12.06 -13.63 32.33
N GLY A 72 12.73 -14.47 31.53
CA GLY A 72 13.03 -15.86 31.86
C GLY A 72 11.80 -16.78 31.90
N LEU A 73 10.70 -16.37 31.25
CA LEU A 73 9.42 -17.10 31.25
C LEU A 73 9.32 -18.16 30.14
N LEU A 74 10.34 -18.26 29.28
CA LEU A 74 10.44 -19.28 28.24
C LEU A 74 11.52 -20.29 28.62
N ASN A 75 11.16 -21.57 28.63
CA ASN A 75 12.13 -22.65 28.70
C ASN A 75 12.83 -22.87 27.33
N GLU A 76 13.84 -23.75 27.30
CA GLU A 76 14.64 -24.03 26.08
C GLU A 76 13.76 -24.47 24.89
N GLU A 77 12.82 -25.39 25.10
CA GLU A 77 11.94 -25.90 24.03
C GLU A 77 10.99 -24.80 23.49
N GLN A 78 10.47 -23.95 24.38
CA GLN A 78 9.63 -22.81 24.02
C GLN A 78 10.42 -21.76 23.25
N LEU A 79 11.66 -21.47 23.66
CA LEU A 79 12.56 -20.56 22.96
C LEU A 79 12.88 -21.10 21.55
N ASP A 80 13.22 -22.38 21.43
CA ASP A 80 13.48 -23.03 20.14
C ASP A 80 12.26 -22.94 19.21
N ARG A 81 11.06 -23.17 19.75
CA ARG A 81 9.80 -23.07 19.00
C ARG A 81 9.50 -21.63 18.59
N PHE A 82 9.72 -20.68 19.49
CA PHE A 82 9.57 -19.25 19.22
C PHE A 82 10.45 -18.83 18.04
N VAL A 83 11.74 -19.17 18.09
CA VAL A 83 12.71 -18.82 17.04
C VAL A 83 12.35 -19.52 15.73
N CYS A 84 11.92 -20.78 15.76
CA CYS A 84 11.44 -21.48 14.58
C CYS A 84 10.29 -20.73 13.88
N ILE A 85 9.29 -20.28 14.64
CA ILE A 85 8.12 -19.55 14.13
C ILE A 85 8.54 -18.17 13.59
N LEU A 86 9.47 -17.48 14.23
CA LEU A 86 10.01 -16.21 13.73
C LEU A 86 10.69 -16.40 12.38
N LEU A 87 11.56 -17.41 12.26
CA LEU A 87 12.25 -17.71 11.00
C LEU A 87 11.28 -18.05 9.87
N ASP A 88 10.07 -18.54 10.18
CA ASP A 88 9.04 -18.83 9.19
C ASP A 88 8.14 -17.63 8.85
N ASN A 89 7.93 -16.68 9.76
CA ASN A 89 6.84 -15.70 9.60
C ASN A 89 7.24 -14.23 9.75
N LEU A 90 8.42 -13.93 10.28
CA LEU A 90 8.82 -12.57 10.58
C LEU A 90 9.09 -11.77 9.30
N GLN A 91 8.52 -10.57 9.20
CA GLN A 91 8.71 -9.65 8.09
C GLN A 91 9.51 -8.43 8.58
N LEU A 92 10.83 -8.60 8.68
CA LEU A 92 11.71 -7.67 9.36
C LEU A 92 11.65 -6.24 8.79
N PRO A 93 11.63 -6.01 7.46
CA PRO A 93 11.52 -4.67 6.89
C PRO A 93 10.27 -3.89 7.34
N TYR A 94 9.12 -4.57 7.46
CA TYR A 94 7.89 -3.93 7.93
C TYR A 94 7.93 -3.63 9.41
N LEU A 95 8.54 -4.49 10.23
CA LEU A 95 8.67 -4.21 11.66
C LEU A 95 9.57 -3.01 11.91
N LYS A 96 10.65 -2.84 11.14
CA LYS A 96 11.48 -1.62 11.18
C LYS A 96 10.65 -0.38 10.86
N ALA A 97 9.84 -0.43 9.80
CA ALA A 97 8.94 0.68 9.43
C ALA A 97 7.85 0.96 10.49
N VAL A 98 7.31 -0.08 11.15
CA VAL A 98 6.24 0.07 12.14
C VAL A 98 6.78 0.51 13.51
N HIS A 99 7.98 0.07 13.88
CA HIS A 99 8.64 0.36 15.16
C HIS A 99 10.01 1.03 14.95
N PRO A 100 10.06 2.24 14.36
CA PRO A 100 11.33 2.87 13.98
C PRO A 100 12.21 3.31 15.15
N GLN A 101 11.67 3.33 16.38
CA GLN A 101 12.40 3.65 17.61
C GLN A 101 13.10 2.42 18.22
N SER A 102 12.76 1.21 17.76
CA SER A 102 13.38 -0.03 18.21
C SER A 102 14.47 -0.47 17.24
N ASP A 103 15.59 -0.95 17.78
CA ASP A 103 16.55 -1.75 17.03
C ASP A 103 16.04 -3.18 16.83
N ILE A 104 14.97 -3.33 16.02
CA ILE A 104 14.32 -4.62 15.75
C ILE A 104 15.32 -5.63 15.18
N GLU A 105 16.23 -5.16 14.32
CA GLU A 105 17.23 -5.99 13.68
C GLU A 105 18.27 -6.49 14.69
N GLY A 106 18.86 -5.60 15.48
CA GLY A 106 19.83 -5.99 16.51
C GLY A 106 19.23 -6.91 17.57
N VAL A 107 17.97 -6.69 17.96
CA VAL A 107 17.24 -7.57 18.88
C VAL A 107 17.06 -8.97 18.28
N PHE A 108 16.63 -9.04 17.01
CA PHE A 108 16.48 -10.30 16.31
C PHE A 108 17.83 -11.02 16.15
N THR A 109 18.89 -10.30 15.79
CA THR A 109 20.26 -10.81 15.71
C THR A 109 20.72 -11.41 17.04
N ALA A 110 20.50 -10.71 18.16
CA ALA A 110 20.88 -11.19 19.48
C ALA A 110 20.16 -12.49 19.81
N LEU A 111 18.84 -12.56 19.55
CA LEU A 111 18.04 -13.76 19.76
C LEU A 111 18.53 -14.94 18.92
N LEU A 112 18.83 -14.73 17.63
CA LEU A 112 19.35 -15.79 16.76
C LEU A 112 20.75 -16.27 17.18
N ARG A 113 21.62 -15.34 17.62
CA ARG A 113 22.96 -15.69 18.12
C ARG A 113 22.84 -16.54 19.38
N ASP A 114 22.05 -16.12 20.35
CA ASP A 114 21.83 -16.87 21.58
C ASP A 114 21.29 -18.27 21.31
N SER A 115 20.24 -18.36 20.48
CA SER A 115 19.65 -19.64 20.08
C SER A 115 20.65 -20.54 19.36
N ARG A 116 21.52 -19.99 18.51
CA ARG A 116 22.54 -20.77 17.78
C ARG A 116 23.54 -21.44 18.71
N TYR A 117 23.91 -20.81 19.83
CA TYR A 117 24.88 -21.37 20.78
C TYR A 117 24.23 -22.30 21.81
N ASN A 118 22.97 -22.06 22.15
CA ASN A 118 22.32 -22.75 23.26
C ASN A 118 21.35 -23.86 22.84
N THR A 119 20.88 -23.88 21.59
CA THR A 119 19.90 -24.87 21.13
C THR A 119 20.49 -26.27 21.06
N ARG A 120 19.74 -27.27 21.56
CA ARG A 120 19.99 -28.70 21.31
C ARG A 120 19.30 -29.23 20.06
N SER A 121 18.46 -28.41 19.42
CA SER A 121 17.71 -28.79 18.22
C SER A 121 18.59 -28.64 16.97
N SER A 122 19.06 -29.78 16.44
CA SER A 122 19.79 -29.82 15.16
C SER A 122 19.00 -29.18 14.02
N ARG A 123 17.67 -29.36 14.01
CA ARG A 123 16.78 -28.74 13.03
C ARG A 123 16.79 -27.22 13.11
N LEU A 124 16.79 -26.64 14.30
CA LEU A 124 16.84 -25.19 14.48
C LEU A 124 18.21 -24.65 14.09
N TYR A 125 19.28 -25.31 14.54
CA TYR A 125 20.65 -24.98 14.18
C TYR A 125 20.84 -24.92 12.65
N ASP A 126 20.40 -25.96 11.94
CA ASP A 126 20.46 -26.02 10.48
C ASP A 126 19.64 -24.92 9.80
N LYS A 127 18.48 -24.57 10.39
CA LYS A 127 17.62 -23.50 9.89
C LYS A 127 18.31 -22.14 10.03
N ILE A 128 18.88 -21.82 11.19
CA ILE A 128 19.63 -20.58 11.44
C ILE A 128 20.80 -20.50 10.45
N ASN A 129 21.58 -21.58 10.30
CA ASN A 129 22.71 -21.61 9.38
C ASN A 129 22.31 -21.43 7.91
N ARG A 130 21.11 -21.84 7.52
CA ARG A 130 20.60 -21.61 6.16
C ARG A 130 20.37 -20.13 5.88
N TYR A 131 19.79 -19.41 6.84
CA TYR A 131 19.56 -17.96 6.72
C TYR A 131 20.84 -17.13 6.91
N GLY A 132 21.88 -17.71 7.52
CA GLY A 132 23.22 -17.11 7.59
C GLY A 132 24.00 -17.16 6.29
N ARG A 133 23.39 -17.60 5.18
CA ARG A 133 23.98 -17.56 3.83
C ARG A 133 23.40 -16.38 3.07
N LEU A 134 24.09 -15.94 2.02
CA LEU A 134 23.54 -14.97 1.09
C LEU A 134 22.22 -15.48 0.48
N PRO A 135 21.25 -14.58 0.23
CA PRO A 135 19.96 -14.96 -0.32
C PRO A 135 20.15 -15.64 -1.66
N SER A 136 19.39 -16.72 -1.90
CA SER A 136 19.44 -17.48 -3.14
C SER A 136 18.04 -17.82 -3.60
N TRP A 137 17.79 -17.74 -4.91
CA TRP A 137 16.50 -18.07 -5.46
C TRP A 137 16.18 -19.55 -5.25
N ARG A 138 14.99 -19.82 -4.70
CA ARG A 138 14.46 -21.17 -4.50
C ARG A 138 13.28 -21.37 -5.43
N ARG A 139 13.28 -22.47 -6.18
CA ARG A 139 12.13 -22.83 -7.02
C ARG A 139 10.90 -23.04 -6.14
N ALA A 140 9.76 -22.54 -6.60
CA ALA A 140 8.48 -22.77 -5.95
C ALA A 140 8.19 -24.28 -5.83
N ARG A 141 7.79 -24.72 -4.64
CA ARG A 141 7.06 -25.99 -4.51
C ARG A 141 5.67 -25.78 -5.12
N LYS A 142 5.04 -26.82 -5.69
CA LYS A 142 3.67 -26.73 -6.27
C LYS A 142 2.75 -26.01 -5.26
N GLY A 143 2.22 -24.83 -5.62
CA GLY A 143 1.38 -24.05 -4.68
C GLY A 143 1.17 -22.58 -5.03
N ASP A 144 2.23 -21.78 -5.21
CA ASP A 144 2.18 -20.38 -5.71
C ASP A 144 3.64 -19.89 -5.91
N PRO A 145 4.06 -19.47 -7.12
CA PRO A 145 5.42 -18.99 -7.33
C PRO A 145 5.72 -17.61 -6.72
N ARG A 146 4.71 -16.87 -6.23
CA ARG A 146 4.90 -15.56 -5.59
C ARG A 146 5.43 -15.67 -4.16
N TYR A 147 5.08 -16.74 -3.46
CA TYR A 147 5.48 -16.94 -2.07
C TYR A 147 7.02 -17.01 -1.90
N PRO A 148 7.76 -17.76 -2.73
CA PRO A 148 9.23 -17.74 -2.68
C PRO A 148 9.87 -16.37 -2.93
N ILE A 149 9.25 -15.52 -3.77
CA ILE A 149 9.78 -14.16 -4.04
C ILE A 149 9.60 -13.28 -2.81
N TYR A 150 8.42 -13.38 -2.20
CA TYR A 150 8.10 -12.67 -0.97
C TYR A 150 9.06 -13.08 0.16
N ASP A 151 9.34 -14.37 0.29
CA ASP A 151 10.30 -14.92 1.24
C ASP A 151 11.71 -14.40 0.99
N LEU A 152 12.11 -14.32 -0.29
CA LEU A 152 13.43 -13.82 -0.69
C LEU A 152 13.66 -12.39 -0.18
N VAL A 153 12.70 -11.49 -0.42
CA VAL A 153 12.84 -10.05 -0.15
C VAL A 153 12.49 -9.65 1.28
N LEU A 154 11.60 -10.37 1.97
CA LEU A 154 11.18 -10.03 3.33
C LEU A 154 11.83 -10.88 4.42
N ARG A 155 12.48 -12.00 4.06
CA ARG A 155 13.13 -12.91 5.02
C ARG A 155 14.58 -13.22 4.66
N ASP A 156 14.85 -13.87 3.53
CA ASP A 156 16.20 -14.37 3.22
C ASP A 156 17.23 -13.24 3.19
N GLY A 157 16.96 -12.14 2.47
CA GLY A 157 17.82 -10.95 2.46
C GLY A 157 17.96 -10.31 3.85
N PRO A 158 16.86 -9.89 4.49
CA PRO A 158 16.90 -9.30 5.83
C PRO A 158 17.60 -10.14 6.91
N PHE A 159 17.40 -11.46 6.89
CA PHE A 159 18.02 -12.35 7.87
C PHE A 159 19.51 -12.55 7.59
N ALA A 160 19.94 -12.53 6.33
CA ALA A 160 21.36 -12.55 6.00
C ALA A 160 22.08 -11.32 6.57
N ILE A 161 21.47 -10.13 6.47
CA ILE A 161 21.98 -8.89 7.08
C ILE A 161 22.05 -9.05 8.60
N ALA A 162 20.94 -9.44 9.23
CA ALA A 162 20.88 -9.65 10.68
C ALA A 162 21.92 -10.68 11.17
N LEU A 163 22.31 -11.65 10.34
CA LEU A 163 23.32 -12.66 10.67
C LEU A 163 24.75 -12.26 10.30
N GLY A 164 24.97 -11.01 9.87
CA GLY A 164 26.29 -10.39 9.77
C GLY A 164 26.83 -10.20 8.35
N HIS A 165 26.04 -10.44 7.30
CA HIS A 165 26.44 -10.03 5.95
C HIS A 165 26.33 -8.51 5.78
N SER A 166 27.22 -7.92 5.00
CA SER A 166 27.11 -6.49 4.67
C SER A 166 25.81 -6.23 3.88
N PRO A 167 25.03 -5.20 4.26
CA PRO A 167 23.81 -4.81 3.55
C PRO A 167 23.99 -4.64 2.03
N GLU A 168 25.11 -4.10 1.59
CA GLU A 168 25.44 -3.87 0.18
C GLU A 168 25.64 -5.18 -0.59
N VAL A 169 26.34 -6.15 0.00
CA VAL A 169 26.54 -7.48 -0.61
C VAL A 169 25.21 -8.22 -0.72
N VAL A 170 24.37 -8.12 0.33
CA VAL A 170 23.03 -8.72 0.31
C VAL A 170 22.15 -8.06 -0.75
N LEU A 171 22.20 -6.73 -0.88
CA LEU A 171 21.47 -5.98 -1.90
C LEU A 171 21.82 -6.45 -3.31
N GLU A 172 23.12 -6.54 -3.64
CA GLU A 172 23.59 -7.00 -4.95
C GLU A 172 23.08 -8.41 -5.25
N GLN A 173 23.25 -9.34 -4.31
CA GLN A 173 22.76 -10.71 -4.48
C GLN A 173 21.24 -10.75 -4.63
N LEU A 174 20.51 -9.98 -3.81
CA LEU A 174 19.05 -9.94 -3.83
C LEU A 174 18.53 -9.45 -5.19
N GLN A 175 19.14 -8.42 -5.78
CA GLN A 175 18.77 -7.92 -7.09
C GLN A 175 18.93 -9.00 -8.17
N GLN A 176 20.06 -9.70 -8.18
CA GLN A 176 20.32 -10.77 -9.15
C GLN A 176 19.30 -11.93 -9.01
N GLU A 177 19.04 -12.37 -7.78
CA GLU A 177 18.10 -13.47 -7.52
C GLU A 177 16.65 -13.06 -7.77
N LEU A 178 16.28 -11.81 -7.47
CA LEU A 178 14.95 -11.29 -7.75
C LEU A 178 14.68 -11.23 -9.25
N TRP A 179 15.65 -10.83 -10.08
CA TRP A 179 15.51 -10.88 -11.53
C TRP A 179 15.29 -12.31 -12.04
N LYS A 180 16.10 -13.27 -11.57
CA LYS A 180 15.91 -14.70 -11.88
C LYS A 180 14.49 -15.16 -11.51
N ALA A 181 13.99 -14.70 -10.38
CA ALA A 181 12.66 -15.04 -9.90
C ALA A 181 11.54 -14.43 -10.76
N VAL A 182 11.66 -13.14 -11.13
CA VAL A 182 10.68 -12.45 -11.99
C VAL A 182 10.63 -13.10 -13.37
N PHE A 183 11.77 -13.42 -13.98
CA PHE A 183 11.81 -14.11 -15.27
C PHE A 183 11.20 -15.51 -15.21
N ALA A 184 11.28 -16.19 -14.07
CA ALA A 184 10.65 -17.50 -13.87
C ALA A 184 9.12 -17.45 -13.76
N LEU A 185 8.50 -16.28 -13.63
CA LEU A 185 7.03 -16.13 -13.54
C LEU A 185 6.30 -16.20 -14.90
N ASP A 186 7.02 -16.23 -16.02
CA ASP A 186 6.47 -16.27 -17.39
C ASP A 186 5.38 -15.19 -17.62
N VAL A 187 5.74 -13.94 -17.29
CA VAL A 187 4.88 -12.77 -17.45
C VAL A 187 5.28 -11.97 -18.68
N HIS A 188 4.38 -11.14 -19.19
CA HIS A 188 4.69 -10.26 -20.32
C HIS A 188 5.87 -9.30 -19.98
N PRO A 189 6.86 -9.12 -20.88
CA PRO A 189 8.07 -8.32 -20.60
C PRO A 189 7.81 -6.91 -20.08
N SER A 190 6.75 -6.26 -20.57
CA SER A 190 6.34 -4.92 -20.09
C SER A 190 5.94 -4.85 -18.62
N ARG A 191 5.79 -5.99 -17.93
CA ARG A 191 5.43 -6.07 -16.50
C ARG A 191 6.58 -6.52 -15.61
N GLU A 192 7.67 -7.02 -16.18
CA GLU A 192 8.79 -7.59 -15.42
C GLU A 192 9.41 -6.54 -14.50
N GLN A 193 9.76 -5.37 -15.03
CA GLN A 193 10.32 -4.26 -14.25
C GLN A 193 9.39 -3.83 -13.11
N SER A 194 8.09 -3.65 -13.38
CA SER A 194 7.15 -3.24 -12.33
C SER A 194 6.95 -4.31 -11.26
N LEU A 195 7.06 -5.59 -11.61
CA LEU A 195 7.02 -6.69 -10.64
C LEU A 195 8.30 -6.73 -9.81
N PHE A 196 9.46 -6.57 -10.46
CA PHE A 196 10.75 -6.43 -9.79
C PHE A 196 10.69 -5.30 -8.77
N ASP A 197 10.36 -4.08 -9.21
CA ASP A 197 10.32 -2.88 -8.37
C ASP A 197 9.42 -3.11 -7.16
N ARG A 198 8.22 -3.67 -7.36
CA ARG A 198 7.30 -3.97 -6.27
C ARG A 198 7.94 -4.85 -5.20
N TYR A 199 8.52 -5.99 -5.56
CA TYR A 199 9.12 -6.89 -4.58
C TYR A 199 10.39 -6.29 -3.97
N PHE A 200 11.17 -5.56 -4.76
CA PHE A 200 12.37 -4.92 -4.29
C PHE A 200 12.08 -3.83 -3.25
N ASP A 201 11.01 -3.05 -3.45
CA ASP A 201 10.58 -2.00 -2.52
C ASP A 201 10.17 -2.57 -1.15
N ASN A 202 9.70 -3.82 -1.09
CA ASN A 202 9.39 -4.51 0.16
C ASN A 202 10.63 -4.78 1.01
N PHE A 203 11.78 -4.98 0.36
CA PHE A 203 13.07 -5.05 1.04
C PHE A 203 13.55 -3.64 1.41
N LEU A 204 13.66 -2.76 0.41
CA LEU A 204 14.26 -1.43 0.56
C LEU A 204 13.61 -0.58 1.65
N ILE A 205 12.30 -0.72 1.91
CA ILE A 205 11.64 0.07 2.95
C ILE A 205 12.30 -0.09 4.33
N GLY A 206 12.88 -1.25 4.62
CA GLY A 206 13.57 -1.52 5.88
C GLY A 206 15.02 -1.01 5.94
N TYR A 207 15.59 -0.51 4.84
CA TYR A 207 17.02 -0.21 4.70
C TYR A 207 17.25 1.12 3.96
N PRO A 208 16.91 2.26 4.58
CA PRO A 208 17.06 3.59 3.98
C PRO A 208 18.50 3.93 3.58
N GLU A 209 19.49 3.39 4.29
CA GLU A 209 20.91 3.51 3.97
C GLU A 209 21.29 2.93 2.60
N LEU A 210 20.50 1.99 2.07
CA LEU A 210 20.74 1.36 0.77
C LEU A 210 20.10 2.11 -0.41
N TRP A 211 19.21 3.07 -0.15
CA TRP A 211 18.48 3.77 -1.21
C TRP A 211 19.39 4.52 -2.19
N PRO A 212 20.45 5.24 -1.76
CA PRO A 212 21.33 5.95 -2.69
C PRO A 212 22.04 5.02 -3.68
N ILE A 213 22.35 3.79 -3.29
CA ILE A 213 23.05 2.80 -4.13
C ILE A 213 22.22 2.45 -5.36
N VAL A 214 20.90 2.46 -5.24
CA VAL A 214 19.95 2.13 -6.31
C VAL A 214 19.29 3.37 -6.92
N GLY A 215 19.76 4.56 -6.57
CA GLY A 215 19.17 5.83 -7.01
C GLY A 215 17.72 6.01 -6.56
N ALA A 216 17.36 5.47 -5.39
CA ALA A 216 16.04 5.60 -4.80
C ALA A 216 15.99 6.74 -3.79
N ASP A 217 14.79 7.29 -3.63
CA ASP A 217 14.40 8.21 -2.58
C ASP A 217 13.06 7.77 -1.99
N ALA A 218 12.54 8.52 -1.02
CA ALA A 218 11.28 8.18 -0.38
C ALA A 218 10.08 8.25 -1.35
N SER A 219 10.18 9.00 -2.46
CA SER A 219 9.12 9.12 -3.47
C SER A 219 8.91 7.81 -4.26
N ARG A 220 9.94 6.96 -4.36
CA ARG A 220 9.88 5.64 -5.00
C ARG A 220 8.75 4.76 -4.44
N PHE A 221 8.57 4.78 -3.11
CA PHE A 221 7.57 3.95 -2.42
C PHE A 221 6.13 4.43 -2.64
N LEU A 222 5.97 5.63 -3.22
CA LEU A 222 4.68 6.19 -3.63
C LEU A 222 4.26 5.68 -5.02
N GLY A 223 5.09 4.91 -5.71
CA GLY A 223 4.76 4.24 -6.96
C GLY A 223 5.04 5.05 -8.22
N SER A 224 4.55 4.52 -9.34
CA SER A 224 4.84 5.08 -10.66
C SER A 224 4.07 6.38 -10.96
N PRO A 225 4.60 7.22 -11.88
CA PRO A 225 3.88 8.38 -12.40
C PRO A 225 2.54 8.02 -13.05
N LEU A 226 1.48 8.68 -12.58
CA LEU A 226 0.12 8.66 -13.12
C LEU A 226 0.02 9.32 -14.49
N LEU A 227 0.88 10.30 -14.75
CA LEU A 227 0.97 10.97 -16.04
C LEU A 227 2.36 10.72 -16.63
N LYS A 228 2.41 10.33 -17.89
CA LYS A 228 3.65 9.99 -18.59
C LYS A 228 3.61 10.52 -20.01
N GLN A 229 4.81 10.74 -20.57
CA GLN A 229 4.94 11.00 -21.99
C GLN A 229 5.00 9.66 -22.73
N PHE A 230 4.03 9.44 -23.60
CA PHE A 230 3.96 8.28 -24.47
C PHE A 230 4.56 8.64 -25.83
N ALA A 231 5.36 7.72 -26.39
CA ALA A 231 5.93 7.91 -27.72
C ALA A 231 4.80 8.06 -28.75
N GLY A 232 4.82 9.14 -29.53
CA GLY A 232 3.83 9.42 -30.57
C GLY A 232 2.48 9.98 -30.10
N GLU A 233 2.13 9.87 -28.81
CA GLU A 233 0.85 10.34 -28.25
C GLU A 233 0.99 11.56 -27.34
N GLY A 234 2.23 11.97 -27.03
CA GLY A 234 2.49 13.10 -26.14
C GLY A 234 2.23 12.76 -24.67
N PHE A 235 1.94 13.78 -23.88
CA PHE A 235 1.70 13.61 -22.44
C PHE A 235 0.27 13.14 -22.19
N SER A 236 0.07 12.05 -21.46
CA SER A 236 -1.27 11.55 -21.13
C SER A 236 -1.28 10.77 -19.80
N ALA A 237 -2.48 10.44 -19.32
CA ALA A 237 -2.63 9.61 -18.13
C ALA A 237 -2.28 8.15 -18.44
N ASP A 238 -1.38 7.58 -17.66
CA ASP A 238 -1.06 6.16 -17.72
C ASP A 238 -2.21 5.35 -17.12
N LYS A 239 -3.12 4.90 -18.00
CA LYS A 239 -4.26 4.08 -17.60
C LYS A 239 -3.84 2.77 -16.92
N SER A 240 -2.63 2.26 -17.17
CA SER A 240 -2.14 1.07 -16.50
C SER A 240 -1.77 1.35 -15.04
N VAL A 241 -1.27 2.53 -14.72
CA VAL A 241 -1.01 2.97 -13.35
C VAL A 241 -2.33 3.39 -12.69
N VAL A 242 -3.08 4.30 -13.31
CA VAL A 242 -4.32 4.88 -12.75
C VAL A 242 -5.37 3.82 -12.41
N ASN A 243 -5.47 2.76 -13.22
CA ASN A 243 -6.47 1.71 -13.12
C ASN A 243 -5.90 0.34 -12.67
N GLY A 244 -4.65 0.27 -12.20
CA GLY A 244 -4.16 -0.87 -11.42
C GLY A 244 -3.67 -2.11 -12.20
N LYS A 245 -2.98 -1.91 -13.33
CA LYS A 245 -2.25 -2.96 -14.07
C LYS A 245 -0.73 -2.85 -13.98
N ALA A 246 -0.19 -1.68 -13.63
CA ALA A 246 1.21 -1.53 -13.26
C ALA A 246 1.44 -2.02 -11.82
N GLY A 247 2.66 -2.45 -11.48
CA GLY A 247 3.00 -2.92 -10.14
C GLY A 247 2.55 -1.89 -9.08
N PRO A 248 1.66 -2.26 -8.13
CA PRO A 248 1.11 -1.31 -7.18
C PRO A 248 2.19 -0.79 -6.23
N PRO A 249 2.14 0.50 -5.84
CA PRO A 249 3.02 1.07 -4.83
C PRO A 249 2.97 0.30 -3.51
N LEU A 250 4.02 0.45 -2.71
CA LEU A 250 4.00 -0.05 -1.33
C LEU A 250 2.91 0.65 -0.50
N ILE A 251 2.70 1.95 -0.75
CA ILE A 251 1.58 2.72 -0.20
C ILE A 251 0.50 2.83 -1.27
N GLY A 252 -0.60 2.10 -1.13
CA GLY A 252 -1.67 2.07 -2.12
C GLY A 252 -3.02 2.59 -1.64
N LYS A 253 -4.02 2.51 -2.52
CA LYS A 253 -5.43 2.71 -2.14
C LYS A 253 -5.81 1.72 -1.03
N GLY A 254 -6.35 2.28 0.06
CA GLY A 254 -6.80 1.52 1.22
C GLY A 254 -7.82 0.44 0.87
N GLY A 255 -7.60 -0.76 1.41
CA GLY A 255 -8.55 -1.87 1.45
C GLY A 255 -9.02 -2.11 2.89
N GLU A 256 -9.11 -3.38 3.29
CA GLU A 256 -9.33 -3.80 4.68
C GLU A 256 -8.56 -2.92 5.69
N ARG A 257 -9.17 -2.64 6.84
CA ARG A 257 -8.61 -1.75 7.89
C ARG A 257 -7.14 -2.00 8.19
N TYR A 258 -6.71 -3.26 8.20
CA TYR A 258 -5.33 -3.66 8.44
C TYR A 258 -4.33 -3.12 7.41
N LYS A 259 -4.69 -3.13 6.12
CA LYS A 259 -3.84 -2.59 5.06
C LYS A 259 -3.72 -1.07 5.19
N GLN A 260 -4.80 -0.41 5.59
CA GLN A 260 -4.82 1.04 5.83
C GLN A 260 -3.90 1.44 6.99
N GLU A 261 -3.95 0.69 8.10
CA GLU A 261 -3.10 0.94 9.25
C GLU A 261 -1.62 0.70 8.92
N LEU A 262 -1.27 -0.39 8.24
CA LEU A 262 0.11 -0.63 7.76
C LEU A 262 0.60 0.50 6.87
N SER A 263 -0.19 0.92 5.87
CA SER A 263 0.16 2.05 5.02
C SER A 263 0.39 3.31 5.85
N GLY A 264 -0.44 3.59 6.86
CA GLY A 264 -0.22 4.69 7.79
C GLY A 264 1.12 4.62 8.52
N PHE A 265 1.51 3.46 9.05
CA PHE A 265 2.82 3.31 9.70
C PHE A 265 3.98 3.52 8.73
N VAL A 266 3.93 2.88 7.56
CA VAL A 266 4.95 3.05 6.52
C VAL A 266 5.08 4.52 6.10
N LEU A 267 3.96 5.24 6.04
CA LEU A 267 3.96 6.66 5.76
C LEU A 267 4.56 7.53 6.85
N ASP A 268 4.35 7.18 8.13
CA ASP A 268 4.90 7.96 9.26
C ASP A 268 6.42 7.78 9.24
N TYR A 269 6.84 6.55 8.95
CA TYR A 269 8.24 6.18 8.79
C TYR A 269 8.92 6.91 7.63
N LEU A 270 8.34 6.89 6.43
CA LEU A 270 8.92 7.59 5.28
C LEU A 270 9.03 9.10 5.51
N GLN A 271 8.01 9.71 6.13
CA GLN A 271 8.02 11.14 6.47
C GLN A 271 9.14 11.49 7.47
N ALA A 272 9.46 10.57 8.40
CA ALA A 272 10.57 10.78 9.33
C ALA A 272 11.94 10.69 8.65
N VAL A 273 12.08 9.84 7.63
CA VAL A 273 13.31 9.71 6.82
C VAL A 273 13.48 10.90 5.88
N ASP A 274 12.41 11.24 5.16
CA ASP A 274 12.38 12.35 4.22
C ASP A 274 11.05 13.12 4.39
N PRO A 275 11.07 14.26 5.11
CA PRO A 275 9.89 15.10 5.31
C PRO A 275 9.28 15.59 3.99
N SER A 276 10.11 15.75 2.95
CA SER A 276 9.66 16.20 1.64
C SER A 276 8.74 15.19 0.98
N VAL A 277 8.75 13.92 1.41
CA VAL A 277 7.90 12.91 0.78
C VAL A 277 6.42 13.29 0.86
N VAL A 278 5.97 13.87 1.99
CA VAL A 278 4.56 14.27 2.21
C VAL A 278 4.30 15.73 1.81
N ASP A 279 5.32 16.59 1.94
CA ASP A 279 5.22 18.03 1.69
C ASP A 279 5.47 18.41 0.21
N ALA A 280 6.14 17.56 -0.57
CA ALA A 280 6.51 17.83 -1.95
C ALA A 280 5.56 17.16 -2.97
N ARG A 281 4.65 17.99 -3.51
CA ARG A 281 4.11 18.10 -4.89
C ARG A 281 3.67 16.85 -5.71
N HIS A 282 3.95 15.63 -5.34
CA HIS A 282 3.80 14.48 -6.23
C HIS A 282 2.42 13.82 -6.13
N LEU A 283 1.36 14.63 -6.29
CA LEU A 283 -0.01 14.18 -6.60
C LEU A 283 -0.07 13.38 -7.92
N LEU A 284 1.07 13.33 -8.63
CA LEU A 284 1.30 12.59 -9.86
C LEU A 284 1.71 11.13 -9.63
N LEU A 285 1.82 10.60 -8.41
CA LEU A 285 2.18 9.19 -8.17
C LEU A 285 0.99 8.38 -7.65
N ASP A 286 0.93 7.08 -7.94
CA ASP A 286 -0.23 6.24 -7.59
C ASP A 286 -0.57 6.20 -6.09
N GLY A 287 0.45 6.12 -5.24
CA GLY A 287 0.33 6.05 -3.79
C GLY A 287 -0.10 7.35 -3.11
N SER A 288 0.06 8.49 -3.78
CA SER A 288 -0.36 9.82 -3.30
C SER A 288 -1.88 9.99 -3.24
N ARG A 289 -2.64 9.07 -3.85
CA ARG A 289 -4.12 9.10 -3.91
C ARG A 289 -4.80 8.54 -2.66
N SER A 290 -4.06 7.94 -1.73
CA SER A 290 -4.66 7.31 -0.55
C SER A 290 -5.15 8.36 0.47
N GLN A 291 -6.24 8.09 1.19
CA GLN A 291 -6.73 9.02 2.21
C GLN A 291 -5.71 9.20 3.35
N ALA A 292 -5.02 8.12 3.73
CA ALA A 292 -3.97 8.15 4.75
C ALA A 292 -2.81 9.09 4.38
N TRP A 293 -2.46 9.15 3.08
CA TRP A 293 -1.50 10.11 2.56
C TRP A 293 -1.99 11.54 2.67
N ILE A 294 -3.19 11.80 2.12
CA ILE A 294 -3.77 13.15 2.05
C ILE A 294 -3.97 13.74 3.46
N ASP A 295 -4.26 12.92 4.47
CA ASP A 295 -4.41 13.34 5.88
C ASP A 295 -3.13 13.88 6.51
N ARG A 296 -1.98 13.66 5.87
CA ARG A 296 -0.66 14.12 6.36
C ARG A 296 -0.08 15.28 5.56
N CYS A 297 -0.62 15.56 4.37
CA CYS A 297 -0.21 16.72 3.58
C CYS A 297 -0.71 18.01 4.25
N PRO A 298 0.19 18.93 4.67
CA PRO A 298 -0.17 20.13 5.41
C PRO A 298 -0.86 21.18 4.54
N ASN A 299 -0.51 21.29 3.26
CA ASN A 299 -1.13 22.24 2.33
C ASN A 299 -1.42 21.60 0.96
N LEU A 300 -2.71 21.28 0.71
CA LEU A 300 -3.15 20.77 -0.59
C LEU A 300 -3.34 21.88 -1.64
N GLU A 301 -3.41 23.14 -1.22
CA GLU A 301 -3.69 24.26 -2.12
C GLU A 301 -2.50 24.56 -3.05
N ASP A 302 -1.27 24.38 -2.56
CA ASP A 302 -0.05 24.54 -3.38
C ASP A 302 0.04 23.50 -4.52
N GLY A 303 -0.76 22.43 -4.45
CA GLY A 303 -0.87 21.39 -5.46
C GLY A 303 -1.96 21.65 -6.53
N LEU A 304 -2.64 22.80 -6.52
CA LEU A 304 -3.77 23.08 -7.42
C LEU A 304 -3.41 22.95 -8.90
N ASP A 305 -2.25 23.42 -9.34
CA ASP A 305 -1.81 23.29 -10.73
C ASP A 305 -1.62 21.83 -11.15
N VAL A 306 -1.07 21.01 -10.23
CA VAL A 306 -0.88 19.58 -10.45
C VAL A 306 -2.22 18.85 -10.50
N LEU A 307 -3.15 19.20 -9.61
CA LEU A 307 -4.52 18.67 -9.61
C LEU A 307 -5.28 19.06 -10.88
N SER A 308 -5.12 20.30 -11.33
CA SER A 308 -5.69 20.79 -12.58
C SER A 308 -5.17 19.97 -13.76
N ARG A 309 -3.86 19.74 -13.82
CA ARG A 309 -3.22 18.90 -14.85
C ARG A 309 -3.74 17.46 -14.82
N LEU A 310 -3.88 16.85 -13.64
CA LEU A 310 -4.46 15.50 -13.51
C LEU A 310 -5.89 15.45 -14.05
N CYS A 311 -6.71 16.44 -13.70
CA CYS A 311 -8.09 16.54 -14.17
C CYS A 311 -8.15 16.69 -15.69
N HIS A 312 -7.29 17.53 -16.27
CA HIS A 312 -7.19 17.70 -17.72
C HIS A 312 -6.96 16.37 -18.45
N PHE A 313 -6.09 15.50 -17.91
CA PHE A 313 -5.83 14.16 -18.45
C PHE A 313 -6.81 13.08 -17.94
N GLY A 314 -7.95 13.46 -17.37
CA GLY A 314 -9.02 12.54 -16.98
C GLY A 314 -8.78 11.77 -15.67
N VAL A 315 -7.89 12.24 -14.81
CA VAL A 315 -7.59 11.62 -13.51
C VAL A 315 -8.20 12.43 -12.38
N THR A 316 -9.29 11.93 -11.77
CA THR A 316 -9.83 12.50 -10.52
C THR A 316 -8.99 12.06 -9.32
N HIS A 317 -8.42 13.03 -8.61
CA HIS A 317 -7.65 12.81 -7.38
C HIS A 317 -8.52 13.04 -6.11
N PRO A 318 -8.45 12.19 -5.06
CA PRO A 318 -9.28 12.39 -3.86
C PRO A 318 -9.04 13.70 -3.10
N ALA A 319 -7.83 14.27 -3.22
CA ALA A 319 -7.47 15.57 -2.63
C ALA A 319 -8.41 16.71 -3.04
N LEU A 320 -9.04 16.64 -4.22
CA LEU A 320 -10.03 17.63 -4.68
C LEU A 320 -11.16 17.84 -3.67
N LYS A 321 -11.54 16.79 -2.92
CA LYS A 321 -12.63 16.87 -1.92
C LYS A 321 -12.28 17.73 -0.70
N ARG A 322 -10.99 17.96 -0.43
CA ARG A 322 -10.52 18.66 0.77
C ARG A 322 -10.19 20.12 0.51
N ILE A 323 -10.10 20.53 -0.76
CA ILE A 323 -9.83 21.92 -1.13
C ILE A 323 -11.17 22.67 -1.22
N LYS A 324 -11.31 23.74 -0.44
CA LYS A 324 -12.50 24.60 -0.48
C LYS A 324 -12.59 25.31 -1.83
N GLN A 325 -13.79 25.34 -2.41
CA GLN A 325 -14.07 25.99 -3.70
C GLN A 325 -13.14 25.50 -4.83
N VAL A 326 -12.70 24.24 -4.80
CA VAL A 326 -11.77 23.69 -5.80
C VAL A 326 -12.28 23.86 -7.23
N ALA A 327 -13.61 23.74 -7.44
CA ALA A 327 -14.27 23.87 -8.73
C ALA A 327 -13.96 25.21 -9.43
N THR A 328 -13.81 26.29 -8.69
CA THR A 328 -13.52 27.64 -9.23
C THR A 328 -12.04 27.99 -9.23
N ARG A 329 -11.21 27.27 -8.46
CA ARG A 329 -9.79 27.55 -8.28
C ARG A 329 -8.87 26.77 -9.21
N ILE A 330 -9.29 25.60 -9.69
CA ILE A 330 -8.54 24.88 -10.73
C ILE A 330 -8.61 25.64 -12.07
N GLN A 331 -7.57 25.50 -12.88
CA GLN A 331 -7.50 26.14 -14.19
C GLN A 331 -8.58 25.59 -15.13
N GLU A 332 -8.93 26.36 -16.17
CA GLU A 332 -10.04 26.04 -17.08
C GLU A 332 -9.92 24.66 -17.74
N ASP A 333 -8.70 24.27 -18.14
CA ASP A 333 -8.43 22.95 -18.70
C ASP A 333 -8.73 21.81 -17.73
N GLY A 334 -8.46 22.02 -16.44
CA GLY A 334 -8.82 21.09 -15.38
C GLY A 334 -10.33 21.04 -15.14
N GLN A 335 -11.02 22.18 -15.21
CA GLN A 335 -12.48 22.25 -15.12
C GLN A 335 -13.14 21.47 -16.26
N LYS A 336 -12.71 21.72 -17.50
CA LYS A 336 -13.14 21.01 -18.70
C LYS A 336 -12.86 19.50 -18.60
N GLY A 337 -11.69 19.14 -18.06
CA GLY A 337 -11.34 17.74 -17.79
C GLY A 337 -12.28 17.05 -16.80
N LEU A 338 -12.63 17.69 -15.68
CA LEU A 338 -13.60 17.14 -14.71
C LEU A 338 -15.01 16.99 -15.32
N VAL A 339 -15.45 17.98 -16.10
CA VAL A 339 -16.74 17.93 -16.80
C VAL A 339 -16.76 16.74 -17.76
N ARG A 340 -15.75 16.60 -18.62
CA ARG A 340 -15.61 15.42 -19.52
C ARG A 340 -15.62 14.11 -18.75
N GLN A 341 -14.87 14.02 -17.66
CA GLN A 341 -14.83 12.81 -16.83
C GLN A 341 -16.19 12.47 -16.20
N TYR A 342 -16.97 13.47 -15.79
CA TYR A 342 -18.35 13.25 -15.36
C TYR A 342 -19.22 12.74 -16.52
N LEU A 343 -19.12 13.36 -17.70
CA LEU A 343 -19.88 12.98 -18.89
C LEU A 343 -19.57 11.55 -19.36
N ASP A 344 -18.31 11.11 -19.29
CA ASP A 344 -17.88 9.80 -19.76
C ASP A 344 -18.20 8.69 -18.76
N HIS A 345 -17.83 8.87 -17.48
CA HIS A 345 -17.86 7.80 -16.48
C HIS A 345 -18.94 7.98 -15.43
N GLY A 346 -19.22 9.20 -15.00
CA GLY A 346 -20.17 9.51 -13.94
C GLY A 346 -19.74 9.01 -12.56
N SER A 347 -19.69 9.90 -11.57
CA SER A 347 -19.54 9.53 -10.16
C SER A 347 -20.15 10.62 -9.28
N ALA A 348 -20.53 10.30 -8.05
CA ALA A 348 -21.06 11.31 -7.11
C ALA A 348 -20.07 12.47 -6.86
N VAL A 349 -18.76 12.20 -6.94
CA VAL A 349 -17.71 13.20 -6.74
C VAL A 349 -17.61 14.13 -7.95
N THR A 350 -17.51 13.55 -9.14
CA THR A 350 -17.40 14.32 -10.38
C THR A 350 -18.71 15.06 -10.68
N GLU A 351 -19.87 14.52 -10.32
CA GLU A 351 -21.16 15.22 -10.41
C GLU A 351 -21.17 16.51 -9.59
N ARG A 352 -20.85 16.43 -8.29
CA ARG A 352 -20.84 17.58 -7.39
C ARG A 352 -19.86 18.67 -7.87
N LEU A 353 -18.68 18.26 -8.34
CA LEU A 353 -17.67 19.19 -8.84
C LEU A 353 -18.13 19.83 -10.16
N THR A 354 -18.67 19.06 -11.10
CA THR A 354 -19.21 19.56 -12.37
C THR A 354 -20.37 20.52 -12.15
N GLN A 355 -21.29 20.23 -11.22
CA GLN A 355 -22.37 21.14 -10.85
C GLN A 355 -21.83 22.48 -10.33
N ALA A 356 -20.84 22.44 -9.43
CA ALA A 356 -20.22 23.65 -8.90
C ALA A 356 -19.47 24.45 -9.99
N ILE A 357 -18.79 23.77 -10.93
CA ILE A 357 -18.13 24.41 -12.09
C ILE A 357 -19.17 25.13 -12.96
N LEU A 358 -20.24 24.45 -13.35
CA LEU A 358 -21.27 25.00 -14.24
C LEU A 358 -22.12 26.10 -13.58
N GLN A 359 -22.28 26.07 -12.26
CA GLN A 359 -22.89 27.17 -11.51
C GLN A 359 -21.99 28.42 -11.50
N ALA A 360 -20.67 28.24 -11.39
CA ALA A 360 -19.73 29.34 -11.37
C ALA A 360 -19.40 29.90 -12.77
N LYS A 361 -19.46 29.04 -13.80
CA LYS A 361 -19.21 29.37 -15.21
C LYS A 361 -20.33 28.80 -16.11
N PRO A 362 -21.51 29.44 -16.14
CA PRO A 362 -22.65 28.96 -16.93
C PRO A 362 -22.36 28.79 -18.42
N GLU A 363 -21.41 29.56 -18.96
CA GLU A 363 -20.93 29.50 -20.34
C GLU A 363 -20.23 28.18 -20.71
N LEU A 364 -19.66 27.46 -19.73
CA LEU A 364 -19.08 26.13 -19.97
C LEU A 364 -20.15 25.07 -20.28
N TYR A 365 -21.43 25.37 -20.03
CA TYR A 365 -22.52 24.44 -20.26
C TYR A 365 -22.68 24.08 -21.74
N ASP A 366 -22.61 25.07 -22.64
CA ASP A 366 -22.75 24.84 -24.07
C ASP A 366 -21.56 24.04 -24.61
N TRP A 367 -20.35 24.37 -24.15
CA TRP A 367 -19.18 23.55 -24.44
C TRP A 367 -19.37 22.10 -23.94
N ALA A 368 -19.86 21.90 -22.72
CA ALA A 368 -20.09 20.57 -22.15
C ALA A 368 -21.12 19.76 -22.95
N PHE A 369 -22.16 20.42 -23.44
CA PHE A 369 -23.15 19.83 -24.32
C PHE A 369 -22.50 19.33 -25.62
N ASP A 370 -21.64 20.13 -26.24
CA ASP A 370 -20.90 19.76 -27.46
C ASP A 370 -19.92 18.59 -27.23
N GLN A 371 -19.53 18.29 -25.99
CA GLN A 371 -18.68 17.12 -25.66
C GLN A 371 -19.47 15.82 -25.42
N CYS A 372 -20.80 15.86 -25.38
CA CYS A 372 -21.59 14.69 -25.01
C CYS A 372 -21.54 13.59 -26.09
N SER A 373 -20.99 12.42 -25.73
CA SER A 373 -20.95 11.22 -26.58
C SER A 373 -22.14 10.30 -26.30
N GLY A 374 -23.27 10.60 -26.93
CA GLY A 374 -24.49 9.77 -26.87
C GLY A 374 -25.33 9.93 -25.59
N TYR A 375 -26.33 9.06 -25.44
CA TYR A 375 -27.41 9.22 -24.45
C TYR A 375 -26.93 9.35 -23.00
N ALA A 376 -25.99 8.52 -22.56
CA ALA A 376 -25.54 8.51 -21.16
C ALA A 376 -24.90 9.84 -20.75
N ALA A 377 -24.09 10.44 -21.63
CA ALA A 377 -23.48 11.74 -21.38
C ALA A 377 -24.54 12.85 -21.34
N VAL A 378 -25.47 12.86 -22.30
CA VAL A 378 -26.55 13.86 -22.36
C VAL A 378 -27.48 13.77 -21.15
N ALA A 379 -27.86 12.56 -20.73
CA ALA A 379 -28.70 12.35 -19.55
C ALA A 379 -28.00 12.84 -18.26
N ARG A 380 -26.69 12.60 -18.13
CA ARG A 380 -25.88 13.12 -17.01
C ARG A 380 -25.84 14.65 -17.02
N LEU A 381 -25.63 15.28 -18.17
CA LEU A 381 -25.63 16.74 -18.26
C LEU A 381 -27.01 17.34 -17.94
N ALA A 382 -28.08 16.72 -18.46
CA ALA A 382 -29.46 17.12 -18.21
C ALA A 382 -29.86 17.05 -16.72
N LYS A 383 -29.23 16.14 -15.96
CA LYS A 383 -29.39 16.04 -14.50
C LYS A 383 -28.88 17.29 -13.77
N ILE A 384 -27.85 17.96 -14.30
CA ILE A 384 -27.27 19.15 -13.67
C ILE A 384 -28.08 20.40 -14.03
N ARG A 385 -28.46 20.54 -15.30
CA ARG A 385 -29.26 21.66 -15.80
C ARG A 385 -30.15 21.17 -16.93
N ARG A 386 -31.39 21.65 -16.97
CA ARG A 386 -32.34 21.29 -18.02
C ARG A 386 -31.84 21.77 -19.39
N LEU A 387 -31.91 20.89 -20.40
CA LEU A 387 -31.58 21.22 -21.78
C LEU A 387 -32.55 22.24 -22.37
N THR A 388 -32.04 23.16 -23.19
CA THR A 388 -32.88 24.10 -23.95
C THR A 388 -33.51 23.41 -25.16
N GLY A 389 -34.57 24.00 -25.71
CA GLY A 389 -35.21 23.48 -26.93
C GLY A 389 -34.26 23.41 -28.12
N GLU A 390 -33.33 24.36 -28.23
CA GLU A 390 -32.29 24.38 -29.28
C GLU A 390 -31.29 23.23 -29.11
N GLN A 391 -30.82 22.98 -27.88
CA GLN A 391 -29.95 21.86 -27.57
C GLN A 391 -30.64 20.52 -27.87
N ILE A 392 -31.90 20.35 -27.45
CA ILE A 392 -32.70 19.16 -27.79
C ILE A 392 -32.84 19.02 -29.32
N GLY A 393 -32.99 20.14 -30.03
CA GLY A 393 -33.01 20.20 -31.50
C GLY A 393 -31.76 19.59 -32.15
N ARG A 394 -30.58 19.82 -31.57
CA ARG A 394 -29.27 19.38 -32.08
C ARG A 394 -28.90 17.93 -31.78
N LEU A 395 -29.61 17.25 -30.87
CA LEU A 395 -29.33 15.85 -30.52
C LEU A 395 -29.63 14.88 -31.67
N GLU A 396 -28.97 13.73 -31.67
CA GLU A 396 -29.31 12.64 -32.59
C GLU A 396 -30.71 12.06 -32.29
N PRO A 397 -31.48 11.61 -33.30
CA PRO A 397 -32.81 11.05 -33.10
C PRO A 397 -32.86 9.90 -32.08
N SER A 398 -31.83 9.06 -32.08
CA SER A 398 -31.67 7.93 -31.15
C SER A 398 -31.56 8.39 -29.69
N VAL A 399 -30.85 9.50 -29.44
CA VAL A 399 -30.67 10.09 -28.12
C VAL A 399 -31.95 10.79 -27.66
N LYS A 400 -32.60 11.55 -28.55
CA LYS A 400 -33.90 12.21 -28.26
C LYS A 400 -34.95 11.20 -27.83
N ARG A 401 -35.06 10.09 -28.57
CA ARG A 401 -36.00 9.01 -28.25
C ARG A 401 -35.77 8.46 -26.84
N ARG A 402 -34.52 8.16 -26.48
CA ARG A 402 -34.19 7.63 -25.15
C ARG A 402 -34.41 8.63 -24.02
N LEU A 403 -34.20 9.93 -24.26
CA LEU A 403 -34.54 10.97 -23.29
C LEU A 403 -36.05 11.04 -23.03
N LEU A 404 -36.85 10.95 -24.09
CA LEU A 404 -38.31 10.91 -23.98
C LEU A 404 -38.81 9.64 -23.28
N GLU A 405 -38.25 8.47 -23.61
CA GLU A 405 -38.56 7.19 -22.94
C GLU A 405 -38.21 7.27 -21.44
N GLY A 406 -37.05 7.85 -21.09
CA GLY A 406 -36.64 8.08 -19.71
C GLY A 406 -37.53 9.05 -18.93
N ASP A 407 -37.95 10.16 -19.54
CA ASP A 407 -38.86 11.15 -18.93
C ASP A 407 -40.29 10.60 -18.75
N LEU A 408 -40.71 9.66 -19.61
CA LEU A 408 -42.01 8.98 -19.55
C LEU A 408 -42.01 7.73 -18.65
N GLY A 409 -40.84 7.31 -18.15
CA GLY A 409 -40.68 6.15 -17.26
C GLY A 409 -40.87 4.79 -17.94
N VAL A 410 -40.58 4.70 -19.24
CA VAL A 410 -40.79 3.50 -20.10
C VAL A 410 -39.48 2.81 -20.45
#